data_AF-A0A927FKF8-F1
#
_entry.id   AF-A0A927FKF8-F1
#
_cell.length_a   1.000
_cell.length_b   1.000
_cell.length_c   1.000
_cell.angle_alpha   90.00
_cell.angle_beta   90.00
_cell.angle_gamma   90.00
#
_symmetry.space_group_name_H-M   'P 1'
#
loop_
_entity.id
_entity.type
_entity.pdbx_description
1 polymer ?
#
loop_
_entity_poly.entity_id
_entity_poly.type
_entity_poly.pdbx_seq_one_letter_code
_entity_poly.pdbx_strand_id
1 'polypeptide(L)' 'MPIEDEDKAIDEVVDRIADKFPGVERDKVAEAVETHRDQFDEAAVRDFVPVLVEHQVADELRTQDDE' A
#
# COMPACT_ATOMS: atom_id res chain seq x y z
N MET A 1 -8.12 18.08 5.62
CA MET A 1 -7.50 18.50 4.36
C MET A 1 -7.66 17.33 3.41
N PRO A 2 -7.97 17.56 2.12
CA PRO A 2 -7.79 16.53 1.11
C PRO A 2 -6.34 16.03 1.20
N ILE A 3 -6.09 14.77 0.85
CA ILE A 3 -4.71 14.27 0.80
C ILE A 3 -3.95 15.17 -0.19
N GLU A 4 -3.02 15.98 0.32
CA GLU A 4 -2.38 17.04 -0.48
C GLU A 4 -1.47 16.47 -1.59
N ASP A 5 -1.23 15.15 -1.60
CA ASP A 5 -0.78 14.38 -2.77
C ASP A 5 -1.01 12.88 -2.51
N GLU A 6 -1.88 12.21 -3.29
CA GLU A 6 -2.11 10.76 -3.17
C GLU A 6 -0.80 9.99 -3.36
N ASP A 7 0.01 10.38 -4.34
CA ASP A 7 1.30 9.74 -4.64
C ASP A 7 2.23 9.79 -3.42
N LYS A 8 2.29 10.92 -2.73
CA LYS A 8 3.08 11.04 -1.49
C LYS A 8 2.53 10.14 -0.38
N ALA A 9 1.21 10.08 -0.23
CA ALA A 9 0.60 9.21 0.77
C ALA A 9 0.85 7.72 0.47
N ILE A 10 0.90 7.34 -0.81
CA ILE A 10 1.26 6.00 -1.27
C ILE A 10 2.74 5.69 -0.98
N ASP A 11 3.66 6.61 -1.25
CA ASP A 11 5.08 6.44 -0.90
C ASP A 11 5.26 6.21 0.62
N GLU A 12 4.57 6.99 1.44
CA GLU A 12 4.59 6.81 2.91
C GLU A 12 3.99 5.47 3.36
N VAL A 13 3.02 4.93 2.61
CA VAL A 13 2.46 3.58 2.84
C VAL A 13 3.52 2.52 2.55
N VAL A 14 4.24 2.62 1.43
CA VAL A 14 5.32 1.68 1.07
C VAL A 14 6.36 1.62 2.18
N ASP A 15 6.81 2.78 2.66
CA ASP A 15 7.82 2.85 3.72
C ASP A 15 7.30 2.23 5.03
N ARG A 16 6.04 2.51 5.44
CA ARG A 16 5.44 1.89 6.64
C ARG A 16 5.35 0.38 6.55
N ILE A 17 4.97 -0.15 5.40
CA ILE A 17 4.84 -1.60 5.20
C ILE A 17 6.23 -2.23 5.21
N ALA A 18 7.21 -1.67 4.50
CA ALA A 18 8.58 -2.16 4.50
C ALA A 18 9.19 -2.19 5.92
N ASP A 19 8.93 -1.16 6.73
CA ASP A 19 9.36 -1.12 8.14
C ASP A 19 8.69 -2.22 8.99
N LYS A 20 7.44 -2.55 8.69
CA LYS A 20 6.66 -3.58 9.40
C LYS A 20 7.02 -5.01 8.99
N PHE A 21 7.45 -5.20 7.74
CA PHE A 21 7.82 -6.48 7.16
C PHE A 21 9.28 -6.44 6.67
N PRO A 22 10.28 -6.36 7.57
CA PRO A 22 11.68 -6.20 7.19
C PRO A 22 12.29 -7.41 6.45
N GLY A 23 11.57 -8.53 6.37
CA GLY A 23 11.93 -9.69 5.57
C GLY A 23 11.54 -9.57 4.09
N VAL A 24 10.73 -8.58 3.73
CA VAL A 24 10.25 -8.34 2.36
C VAL A 24 11.03 -7.17 1.76
N GLU A 25 11.51 -7.33 0.53
CA GLU A 25 12.21 -6.25 -0.17
C GLU A 25 11.28 -5.06 -0.43
N ARG A 26 11.76 -3.82 -0.21
CA ARG A 26 10.95 -2.60 -0.43
C ARG A 26 10.38 -2.52 -1.85
N ASP A 27 11.12 -2.97 -2.85
CA ASP A 27 10.64 -2.98 -4.25
C ASP A 27 9.45 -3.94 -4.43
N LYS A 28 9.42 -5.06 -3.69
CA LYS A 28 8.27 -5.99 -3.67
C LYS A 28 7.06 -5.39 -2.98
N VAL A 29 7.28 -4.65 -1.89
CA VAL A 29 6.22 -3.88 -1.23
C VAL A 29 5.65 -2.82 -2.16
N ALA A 30 6.50 -2.10 -2.89
CA ALA A 30 6.06 -1.09 -3.86
C ALA A 30 5.23 -1.70 -5.00
N GLU A 31 5.69 -2.83 -5.58
CA GLU A 31 4.97 -3.57 -6.62
C GLU A 31 3.57 -4.03 -6.14
N ALA A 32 3.47 -4.53 -4.91
CA ALA A 32 2.19 -4.92 -4.32
C ALA A 32 1.28 -3.71 -4.10
N VAL A 33 1.81 -2.61 -3.55
CA VAL A 33 1.07 -1.36 -3.33
C VAL A 33 0.52 -0.80 -4.64
N GLU A 34 1.31 -0.76 -5.72
CA GLU A 34 0.83 -0.32 -7.04
C GLU A 34 -0.28 -1.25 -7.57
N THR A 35 -0.09 -2.56 -7.47
CA THR A 35 -1.10 -3.55 -7.92
C THR A 35 -2.46 -3.38 -7.21
N HIS A 36 -2.45 -3.07 -5.91
CA HIS A 36 -3.69 -2.80 -5.16
C HIS A 36 -4.23 -1.39 -5.43
N ARG A 37 -3.36 -0.40 -5.65
CA ARG A 37 -3.76 0.97 -6.01
C ARG A 37 -4.53 1.01 -7.33
N ASP A 38 -4.07 0.28 -8.34
CA ASP A 38 -4.69 0.23 -9.68
C ASP A 38 -6.15 -0.25 -9.62
N GLN A 39 -6.52 -1.06 -8.63
CA GLN A 39 -7.90 -1.51 -8.42
C GLN A 39 -8.86 -0.37 -8.07
N PHE A 40 -8.33 0.78 -7.64
CA PHE A 40 -9.10 1.96 -7.30
C PHE A 40 -9.08 3.04 -8.39
N ASP A 41 -8.60 2.73 -9.60
CA ASP A 41 -8.49 3.73 -10.65
C ASP A 41 -9.80 4.40 -11.06
N GLU A 42 -10.90 3.65 -10.99
CA GLU A 42 -12.24 4.12 -11.30
C GLU A 42 -12.97 4.68 -10.07
N ALA A 43 -12.32 4.74 -8.90
CA ALA A 43 -12.95 5.19 -7.66
C ALA A 43 -13.22 6.70 -7.67
N ALA A 44 -14.48 7.08 -7.44
CA ALA A 44 -14.90 8.48 -7.41
C ALA A 44 -14.35 9.27 -6.20
N VAL A 45 -13.91 8.58 -5.14
CA VAL A 45 -13.32 9.18 -3.93
C VAL A 45 -12.01 8.46 -3.63
N ARG A 46 -10.90 9.19 -3.75
CA ARG A 46 -9.54 8.61 -3.62
C ARG A 46 -8.85 8.92 -2.29
N ASP A 47 -9.46 9.75 -1.43
CA ASP A 47 -8.94 10.13 -0.10
C ASP A 47 -8.68 8.92 0.83
N PHE A 48 -9.29 7.76 0.57
CA PHE A 48 -9.13 6.57 1.40
C PHE A 48 -8.29 5.48 0.74
N VAL A 49 -7.87 5.67 -0.52
CA VAL A 49 -7.10 4.67 -1.28
C VAL A 49 -5.81 4.29 -0.55
N PRO A 50 -5.00 5.22 0.00
CA PRO A 50 -3.77 4.84 0.69
C PRO A 50 -4.00 3.90 1.88
N VAL A 51 -5.06 4.12 2.65
CA VAL A 51 -5.38 3.30 3.83
C VAL A 51 -5.90 1.92 3.43
N LEU A 52 -6.72 1.84 2.37
CA LEU A 52 -7.23 0.57 1.87
C LEU A 52 -6.12 -0.30 1.29
N VAL A 53 -5.26 0.31 0.46
CA VAL A 53 -4.09 -0.34 -0.12
C VAL A 53 -3.14 -0.83 0.96
N GLU A 54 -2.85 -0.01 1.97
CA GLU A 54 -2.00 -0.40 3.11
C GLU A 54 -2.54 -1.65 3.80
N HIS A 55 -3.84 -1.70 4.04
CA HIS A 55 -4.46 -2.84 4.71
C HIS A 55 -4.41 -4.12 3.86
N GLN A 56 -4.72 -4.02 2.57
CA GLN A 56 -4.73 -5.17 1.65
C GLN A 56 -3.34 -5.77 1.49
N VAL A 57 -2.33 -4.93 1.24
CA VAL A 57 -0.93 -5.38 1.12
C VAL A 57 -0.43 -6.00 2.42
N ALA A 58 -0.73 -5.37 3.56
CA ALA A 58 -0.28 -5.92 4.84
C ALA A 58 -0.95 -7.26 5.18
N ASP A 59 -2.18 -7.51 4.75
CA ASP A 59 -2.85 -8.79 4.96
C ASP A 59 -2.30 -9.87 4.01
N GLU A 60 -2.01 -9.50 2.76
CA GLU A 60 -1.32 -10.36 1.80
C GLU A 60 0.06 -10.79 2.31
N LEU A 61 0.91 -9.85 2.73
CA LEU A 61 2.26 -10.16 3.21
C LEU A 61 2.25 -11.02 4.47
N ARG A 62 1.32 -10.79 5.42
CA ARG A 62 1.16 -11.68 6.58
C ARG A 62 0.85 -13.12 6.17
N THR A 63 -0.02 -13.29 5.19
CA THR A 63 -0.38 -14.63 4.69
C THR A 63 0.84 -15.33 4.09
N GLN A 64 1.73 -14.57 3.42
CA GLN A 64 2.98 -15.09 2.85
C GLN A 64 4.06 -15.38 3.90
N ASP A 65 4.15 -14.60 4.98
CA ASP A 65 5.09 -14.83 6.10
C ASP A 65 4.70 -16.02 7.00
N ASP A 66 3.40 -16.37 7.07
CA ASP A 66 2.89 -17.48 7.87
C ASP A 66 3.09 -18.88 7.20
N GLU A 67 3.47 -18.93 5.91
CA GLU A 67 3.72 -20.17 5.12
C GLU A 67 5.20 -20.59 5.09
#